data_AF-A0A937L5W1-F1
#
_entry.id   AF-A0A937L5W1-F1
#
_cell.length_a   1.000
_cell.length_b   1.000
_cell.length_c   1.000
_cell.angle_alpha   90.00
_cell.angle_beta   90.00
_cell.angle_gamma   90.00
#
_symmetry.space_group_name_H-M   'P 1'
#
loop_
_entity.id
_entity.type
_entity.pdbx_description
1 polymer ?
#
loop_
_entity_poly.entity_id
_entity_poly.type
_entity_poly.pdbx_seq_one_letter_code
_entity_poly.pdbx_strand_id
1 'polypeptide(L)'
;RQQFAANRGTEISMIFQDPTSSLNPTFIIERQFAEVIRRRNPGASREDCVRIAGEALAETAIPDVERVLASYPFQLSGGMNQRVMIAMALVNKPKLLIADEPGTALDVTVQAQTLQLMRQLTDEHQAAVFFISHNLGVVREFADRVYVIYRGRIVEDGPTEAIFADPRHAYTRALMAAVPRITGTGLPDIPERSDSFEAPQISHGGGS
;
A
#
# COMPACT_ATOMS: atom_id res chain seq x y z
N ARG A 1 9.51 1.17 -22.54
CA ARG A 1 10.05 2.06 -21.47
C ARG A 1 9.39 3.45 -21.45
N GLN A 2 9.11 4.09 -22.59
CA GLN A 2 8.42 5.40 -22.64
C GLN A 2 6.92 5.36 -22.26
N GLN A 3 6.21 4.26 -22.51
CA GLN A 3 4.77 4.13 -22.18
C GLN A 3 4.46 4.24 -20.67
N PHE A 4 5.33 3.70 -19.81
CA PHE A 4 5.13 3.73 -18.36
C PHE A 4 5.32 5.12 -17.75
N ALA A 5 6.06 6.02 -18.42
CA ALA A 5 6.31 7.37 -17.91
C ALA A 5 5.12 8.31 -18.12
N ALA A 6 4.37 8.14 -19.21
CA ALA A 6 3.18 8.94 -19.52
C ALA A 6 1.97 8.62 -18.62
N ASN A 7 1.91 7.39 -18.09
CA ASN A 7 0.79 6.91 -17.25
C ASN A 7 1.04 7.07 -15.74
N ARG A 8 2.25 7.48 -15.32
CA ARG A 8 2.62 7.69 -13.91
C ARG A 8 1.99 8.99 -13.40
N GLY A 9 0.93 8.86 -12.60
CA GLY A 9 0.20 9.97 -11.97
C GLY A 9 -1.19 10.26 -12.54
N THR A 10 -1.61 9.55 -13.59
CA THR A 10 -2.98 9.67 -14.17
C THR A 10 -3.75 8.36 -14.11
N GLU A 11 -3.11 7.23 -14.42
CA GLU A 11 -3.73 5.90 -14.29
C GLU A 11 -3.10 5.03 -13.21
N ILE A 12 -1.87 5.34 -12.79
CA ILE A 12 -1.13 4.61 -11.76
C ILE A 12 -0.61 5.59 -10.71
N SER A 13 -0.90 5.32 -9.44
CA SER A 13 -0.38 6.03 -8.27
C SER A 13 0.40 5.09 -7.35
N MET A 14 1.25 5.64 -6.49
CA MET A 14 2.07 4.86 -5.56
C MET A 14 2.05 5.48 -4.16
N ILE A 15 1.98 4.63 -3.14
CA ILE A 15 2.15 4.93 -1.72
C ILE A 15 3.44 4.24 -1.27
N PHE A 16 4.39 5.01 -0.75
CA PHE A 16 5.65 4.47 -0.24
C PHE A 16 5.57 4.21 1.27
N GLN A 17 6.54 3.42 1.75
CA GLN A 17 6.65 2.91 3.11
C GLN A 17 6.71 4.00 4.21
N ASP A 18 7.28 5.19 3.91
CA ASP A 18 7.41 6.29 4.88
C ASP A 18 6.72 7.58 4.38
N PRO A 19 5.64 8.03 5.04
CA PRO A 19 4.94 9.25 4.66
C PRO A 19 5.71 10.53 4.89
N THR A 20 6.66 10.56 5.82
CA THR A 20 7.52 11.73 6.02
C THR A 20 8.60 11.86 4.94
N SER A 21 9.01 10.74 4.32
CA SER A 21 9.91 10.74 3.17
C SER A 21 9.21 11.06 1.84
N SER A 22 7.91 10.74 1.76
CA SER A 22 7.10 10.91 0.54
C SER A 22 6.56 12.32 0.39
N LEU A 23 6.23 12.97 1.51
CA LEU A 23 5.82 14.37 1.54
C LEU A 23 7.05 15.27 1.64
N ASN A 24 7.08 16.35 0.86
CA ASN A 24 8.15 17.32 0.92
C ASN A 24 7.99 18.18 2.19
N PRO A 25 8.92 18.11 3.17
CA PRO A 25 8.78 18.83 4.44
C PRO A 25 8.91 20.36 4.30
N THR A 26 9.40 20.85 3.15
CA THR A 26 9.60 22.28 2.89
C THR A 26 8.37 22.97 2.31
N PHE A 27 7.30 22.22 2.02
CA PHE A 27 6.06 22.75 1.46
C PHE A 27 4.85 22.33 2.30
N ILE A 28 3.87 23.24 2.38
CA ILE A 28 2.57 22.92 2.96
C ILE A 28 1.81 21.89 2.12
N ILE A 29 0.88 21.17 2.76
CA ILE A 29 0.11 20.10 2.13
C ILE A 29 -0.67 20.60 0.91
N GLU A 30 -1.29 21.79 0.97
CA GLU A 30 -2.01 22.40 -0.17
C GLU A 30 -1.18 22.44 -1.45
N ARG A 31 0.08 22.89 -1.33
CA ARG A 31 0.98 23.03 -2.48
C ARG A 31 1.29 21.67 -3.10
N GLN A 32 1.51 20.65 -2.28
CA GLN A 32 1.82 19.30 -2.74
C GLN A 32 0.63 18.67 -3.46
N PHE A 33 -0.60 18.86 -2.94
CA PHE A 33 -1.81 18.45 -3.66
C PHE A 33 -1.96 19.15 -4.99
N ALA A 34 -1.71 20.46 -5.04
CA ALA A 34 -1.84 21.24 -6.28
C ALA A 34 -0.87 20.73 -7.37
N GLU A 35 0.33 20.29 -7.00
CA GLU A 35 1.27 19.65 -7.94
C GLU A 35 0.73 18.32 -8.48
N VAL A 36 0.13 17.48 -7.63
CA VAL A 36 -0.43 16.18 -8.04
C VAL A 36 -1.67 16.35 -8.90
N ILE A 37 -2.62 17.20 -8.50
CA ILE A 37 -3.86 17.47 -9.24
C ILE A 37 -3.54 17.98 -10.65
N ARG A 38 -2.56 18.89 -10.77
CA ARG A 38 -2.16 19.45 -12.08
C ARG A 38 -1.48 18.45 -13.00
N ARG A 39 -1.03 17.28 -12.52
CA ARG A 39 -0.56 16.21 -13.42
C ARG A 39 -1.68 15.67 -14.31
N ARG A 40 -2.92 15.61 -13.79
CA ARG A 40 -4.09 15.18 -14.55
C ARG A 40 -4.84 16.35 -15.18
N ASN A 41 -4.90 17.50 -14.51
CA ASN A 41 -5.53 18.71 -15.03
C ASN A 41 -4.56 19.92 -14.96
N PRO A 42 -3.68 20.12 -15.96
CA PRO A 42 -2.68 21.19 -15.94
C PRO A 42 -3.27 22.61 -15.80
N GLY A 43 -4.52 22.82 -16.22
CA GLY A 43 -5.22 24.10 -16.16
C GLY A 43 -5.94 24.38 -14.84
N ALA A 44 -5.88 23.49 -13.85
CA ALA A 44 -6.58 23.66 -12.59
C ALA A 44 -6.13 24.93 -11.85
N SER A 45 -7.11 25.80 -11.54
CA SER A 45 -6.88 27.01 -10.76
C SER A 45 -6.42 26.66 -9.35
N ARG A 46 -5.89 27.64 -8.61
CA ARG A 46 -5.56 27.41 -7.19
C ARG A 46 -6.82 27.03 -6.40
N GLU A 47 -7.93 27.71 -6.64
CA GLU A 47 -9.20 27.46 -5.97
C GLU A 47 -9.72 26.03 -6.24
N ASP A 48 -9.63 25.56 -7.49
CA ASP A 48 -9.96 24.19 -7.84
C ASP A 48 -9.08 23.18 -7.10
N CYS A 49 -7.76 23.44 -7.05
CA CYS A 49 -6.84 22.55 -6.35
C CYS A 49 -7.16 22.48 -4.85
N VAL A 50 -7.46 23.61 -4.20
CA VAL A 50 -7.84 23.63 -2.78
C VAL A 50 -9.14 22.87 -2.54
N ARG A 51 -10.15 23.09 -3.39
CA ARG A 51 -11.43 22.40 -3.27
C ARG A 51 -11.28 20.89 -3.43
N ILE A 52 -10.61 20.43 -4.49
CA ILE A 52 -10.37 19.01 -4.77
C ILE A 52 -9.52 18.37 -3.67
N ALA A 53 -8.47 19.07 -3.19
CA ALA A 53 -7.65 18.57 -2.10
C ALA A 53 -8.46 18.46 -0.80
N GLY A 54 -9.35 19.42 -0.53
CA GLY A 54 -10.22 19.37 0.64
C GLY A 54 -11.19 18.20 0.60
N GLU A 55 -11.81 17.94 -0.56
CA GLU A 55 -12.68 16.77 -0.79
C GLU A 55 -11.91 15.47 -0.54
N ALA A 56 -10.70 15.32 -1.11
CA ALA A 56 -9.87 14.13 -0.92
C ALA A 56 -9.43 13.92 0.54
N LEU A 57 -9.09 14.99 1.27
CA LEU A 57 -8.75 14.89 2.69
C LEU A 57 -9.97 14.50 3.54
N ALA A 58 -11.15 15.02 3.21
CA ALA A 58 -12.40 14.66 3.89
C ALA A 58 -12.75 13.18 3.70
N GLU A 59 -12.54 12.61 2.50
CA GLU A 59 -12.70 11.17 2.22
C GLU A 59 -11.80 10.30 3.12
N THR A 60 -10.63 10.81 3.53
CA THR A 60 -9.72 10.11 4.45
C THR A 60 -10.01 10.33 5.93
N ALA A 61 -11.17 10.90 6.27
CA ALA A 61 -11.60 11.23 7.63
C ALA A 61 -10.56 12.07 8.41
N ILE A 62 -9.91 13.01 7.71
CA ILE A 62 -9.04 14.00 8.35
C ILE A 62 -9.91 15.09 8.99
N PRO A 63 -9.74 15.39 10.30
CA PRO A 63 -10.39 16.53 10.92
C PRO A 63 -9.68 17.84 10.52
N ASP A 64 -10.41 18.95 10.57
CA ASP A 64 -9.89 20.30 10.31
C ASP A 64 -9.12 20.39 8.98
N VAL A 65 -9.76 19.98 7.88
CA VAL A 65 -9.17 19.94 6.53
C VAL A 65 -8.42 21.23 6.16
N GLU A 66 -9.00 22.39 6.46
CA GLU A 66 -8.38 23.70 6.20
C GLU A 66 -7.04 23.86 6.93
N ARG A 67 -6.99 23.47 8.22
CA ARG A 67 -5.76 23.50 9.02
C ARG A 67 -4.72 22.56 8.43
N VAL A 68 -5.13 21.36 8.01
CA VAL A 68 -4.21 20.36 7.45
C VAL A 68 -3.63 20.83 6.11
N LEU A 69 -4.44 21.41 5.22
CA LEU A 69 -3.97 21.99 3.97
C LEU A 69 -2.92 23.08 4.20
N ALA A 70 -3.11 23.91 5.24
CA ALA A 70 -2.18 24.96 5.63
C ALA A 70 -0.96 24.48 6.42
N SER A 71 -0.91 23.20 6.83
CA SER A 71 0.16 22.64 7.64
C SER A 71 1.32 22.10 6.78
N TYR A 72 2.51 22.03 7.38
CA TYR A 72 3.64 21.26 6.88
C TYR A 72 3.58 19.81 7.38
N PRO A 73 4.19 18.83 6.68
CA PRO A 73 4.18 17.42 7.10
C PRO A 73 4.68 17.18 8.54
N PHE A 74 5.71 17.92 8.98
CA PHE A 74 6.27 17.79 10.32
C PHE A 74 5.34 18.32 11.44
N GLN A 75 4.24 18.98 11.10
CA GLN A 75 3.23 19.45 12.07
C GLN A 75 2.08 18.43 12.26
N LEU A 76 2.11 17.32 11.51
CA LEU A 76 1.07 16.29 11.52
C LEU A 76 1.59 15.02 12.21
N SER A 77 0.69 14.25 12.83
CA SER A 77 1.04 12.93 13.35
C SER A 77 1.35 11.95 12.21
N GLY A 78 2.04 10.84 12.51
CA GLY A 78 2.34 9.80 11.51
C GLY A 78 1.07 9.26 10.82
N GLY A 79 0.01 8.99 11.58
CA GLY A 79 -1.28 8.56 11.03
C GLY A 79 -1.96 9.63 10.16
N MET A 80 -1.84 10.92 10.51
CA MET A 80 -2.34 12.01 9.67
C MET A 80 -1.54 12.12 8.36
N ASN A 81 -0.21 12.04 8.42
CA ASN A 81 0.64 12.05 7.23
C ASN A 81 0.34 10.86 6.30
N GLN A 82 0.04 9.68 6.85
CA GLN A 82 -0.37 8.51 6.06
C GLN A 82 -1.72 8.74 5.37
N ARG A 83 -2.72 9.29 6.08
CA ARG A 83 -4.02 9.65 5.51
C ARG A 83 -3.89 10.72 4.42
N VAL A 84 -3.06 11.74 4.64
CA VAL A 84 -2.72 12.75 3.62
C VAL A 84 -2.11 12.08 2.38
N MET A 85 -1.20 11.12 2.56
CA MET A 85 -0.62 10.41 1.41
C MET A 85 -1.65 9.57 0.66
N ILE A 86 -2.55 8.87 1.36
CA ILE A 86 -3.63 8.09 0.72
C ILE A 86 -4.53 9.03 -0.10
N ALA A 87 -4.98 10.14 0.50
CA ALA A 87 -5.78 11.15 -0.19
C ALA A 87 -5.05 11.67 -1.44
N MET A 88 -3.76 11.97 -1.32
CA MET A 88 -2.95 12.49 -2.42
C MET A 88 -2.71 11.44 -3.52
N ALA A 89 -2.55 10.17 -3.17
CA ALA A 89 -2.42 9.08 -4.14
C ALA A 89 -3.72 8.84 -4.93
N LEU A 90 -4.87 9.04 -4.29
CA LEU A 90 -6.20 8.79 -4.85
C LEU A 90 -6.85 10.03 -5.47
N VAL A 91 -6.33 11.24 -5.25
CA VAL A 91 -6.96 12.51 -5.69
C VAL A 91 -7.26 12.57 -7.20
N ASN A 92 -6.43 11.91 -8.01
CA ASN A 92 -6.60 11.85 -9.46
C ASN A 92 -7.42 10.63 -9.95
N LYS A 93 -7.95 9.82 -9.02
CA LYS A 93 -8.71 8.59 -9.26
C LYS A 93 -7.94 7.60 -10.16
N PRO A 94 -6.78 7.11 -9.70
CA PRO A 94 -5.98 6.16 -10.49
C PRO A 94 -6.74 4.84 -10.69
N LYS A 95 -6.42 4.13 -11.77
CA LYS A 95 -6.94 2.77 -12.01
C LYS A 95 -6.14 1.71 -11.25
N LEU A 96 -4.89 2.01 -10.89
CA LEU A 96 -4.01 1.13 -10.13
C LEU A 96 -3.28 1.92 -9.03
N LEU A 97 -3.38 1.43 -7.79
CA LEU A 97 -2.62 1.89 -6.65
C LEU A 97 -1.54 0.87 -6.31
N ILE A 98 -0.28 1.28 -6.31
CA ILE A 98 0.85 0.48 -5.83
C ILE A 98 1.13 0.89 -4.38
N ALA A 99 1.01 -0.03 -3.43
CA ALA A 99 1.25 0.23 -2.03
C ALA A 99 2.46 -0.60 -1.55
N ASP A 100 3.56 0.08 -1.26
CA ASP A 100 4.82 -0.54 -0.83
C ASP A 100 4.97 -0.43 0.69
N GLU A 101 4.72 -1.53 1.39
CA GLU A 101 4.76 -1.64 2.84
C GLU A 101 4.02 -0.51 3.60
N PRO A 102 2.74 -0.22 3.27
CA PRO A 102 2.03 0.87 3.91
C PRO A 102 1.83 0.62 5.41
N GLY A 103 2.45 1.47 6.23
CA GLY A 103 2.20 1.52 7.67
C GLY A 103 3.21 0.79 8.56
N THR A 104 4.41 0.45 8.08
CA THR A 104 5.47 -0.13 8.94
C THR A 104 5.94 0.77 10.07
N ALA A 105 5.80 2.09 9.91
CA ALA A 105 6.11 3.07 10.94
C ALA A 105 4.94 3.37 11.91
N LEU A 106 3.80 2.70 11.75
CA LEU A 106 2.59 2.94 12.54
C LEU A 106 2.37 1.82 13.56
N ASP A 107 1.69 2.11 14.66
CA ASP A 107 1.22 1.06 15.56
C ASP A 107 0.19 0.15 14.85
N VAL A 108 0.07 -1.08 15.34
CA VAL A 108 -0.79 -2.12 14.73
C VAL A 108 -2.25 -1.68 14.58
N THR A 109 -2.77 -0.87 15.52
CA THR A 109 -4.17 -0.43 15.47
C THR A 109 -4.36 0.64 14.39
N VAL A 110 -3.48 1.64 14.34
CA VAL A 110 -3.53 2.69 13.32
C VAL A 110 -3.24 2.13 11.94
N GLN A 111 -2.35 1.14 11.81
CA GLN A 111 -2.08 0.45 10.55
C GLN A 111 -3.37 -0.22 10.03
N ALA A 112 -4.04 -1.04 10.85
CA ALA A 112 -5.26 -1.72 10.45
C ALA A 112 -6.36 -0.74 10.01
N GLN A 113 -6.58 0.33 10.78
CA GLN A 113 -7.54 1.39 10.43
C GLN A 113 -7.20 2.06 9.09
N THR A 114 -5.91 2.29 8.84
CA THR A 114 -5.45 2.96 7.62
C THR A 114 -5.55 2.07 6.39
N LEU A 115 -5.24 0.78 6.53
CA LEU A 115 -5.41 -0.20 5.45
C LEU A 115 -6.89 -0.43 5.12
N GLN A 116 -7.75 -0.47 6.13
CA GLN A 116 -9.20 -0.56 5.94
C GLN A 116 -9.75 0.65 5.18
N LEU A 117 -9.30 1.85 5.56
CA LEU A 117 -9.63 3.09 4.86
C LEU A 117 -9.15 3.05 3.40
N MET A 118 -7.91 2.62 3.17
CA MET A 118 -7.35 2.49 1.81
C MET A 118 -8.19 1.53 0.97
N ARG A 119 -8.54 0.36 1.51
CA ARG A 119 -9.39 -0.63 0.83
C ARG A 119 -10.74 -0.05 0.45
N GLN A 120 -11.43 0.60 1.40
CA GLN A 120 -12.73 1.21 1.15
C GLN A 120 -12.65 2.23 0.01
N LEU A 121 -11.66 3.13 0.04
CA LEU A 121 -11.50 4.13 -1.00
C LEU A 121 -11.12 3.49 -2.35
N THR A 122 -10.26 2.49 -2.38
CA THR A 122 -9.93 1.82 -3.65
C THR A 122 -11.14 1.09 -4.25
N ASP A 123 -12.00 0.51 -3.42
CA ASP A 123 -13.24 -0.13 -3.86
C ASP A 123 -14.24 0.90 -4.42
N GLU A 124 -14.45 2.01 -3.70
CA GLU A 124 -15.32 3.11 -4.12
C GLU A 124 -14.85 3.76 -5.43
N HIS A 125 -13.53 3.91 -5.60
CA HIS A 125 -12.92 4.48 -6.80
C HIS A 125 -12.70 3.46 -7.92
N GLN A 126 -13.07 2.19 -7.70
CA GLN A 126 -12.88 1.07 -8.63
C GLN A 126 -11.41 0.90 -9.10
N ALA A 127 -10.47 1.14 -8.18
CA ALA A 127 -9.04 1.04 -8.42
C ALA A 127 -8.52 -0.35 -8.02
N ALA A 128 -7.68 -0.94 -8.87
CA ALA A 128 -6.92 -2.13 -8.48
C ALA A 128 -5.80 -1.76 -7.49
N VAL A 129 -5.44 -2.69 -6.60
CA VAL A 129 -4.34 -2.49 -5.64
C VAL A 129 -3.25 -3.53 -5.87
N PHE A 130 -2.02 -3.09 -6.05
CA PHE A 130 -0.83 -3.93 -6.01
C PHE A 130 -0.10 -3.68 -4.70
N PHE A 131 -0.18 -4.65 -3.80
CA PHE A 131 0.27 -4.53 -2.42
C PHE A 131 1.56 -5.33 -2.19
N ILE A 132 2.56 -4.69 -1.58
CA ILE A 132 3.84 -5.31 -1.19
C ILE A 132 3.94 -5.26 0.32
N SER A 133 4.18 -6.42 0.95
CA SER A 133 4.39 -6.50 2.40
C SER A 133 5.09 -7.78 2.80
N HIS A 134 5.92 -7.69 3.84
CA HIS A 134 6.44 -8.85 4.57
C HIS A 134 5.46 -9.39 5.63
N ASN A 135 4.39 -8.66 5.99
CA ASN A 135 3.45 -9.07 7.03
C ASN A 135 2.34 -9.96 6.46
N LEU A 136 2.46 -11.27 6.69
CA LEU A 136 1.49 -12.26 6.24
C LEU A 136 0.07 -12.07 6.82
N GLY A 137 -0.06 -11.47 8.01
CA GLY A 137 -1.38 -11.14 8.58
C GLY A 137 -2.11 -10.11 7.75
N VAL A 138 -1.41 -9.05 7.35
CA VAL A 138 -1.94 -8.01 6.46
C VAL A 138 -2.24 -8.57 5.07
N VAL A 139 -1.34 -9.37 4.50
CA VAL A 139 -1.57 -10.01 3.20
C VAL A 139 -2.83 -10.88 3.22
N ARG A 140 -3.03 -11.65 4.30
CA ARG A 140 -4.21 -12.51 4.46
C ARG A 140 -5.53 -11.73 4.48
N GLU A 141 -5.54 -10.55 5.07
CA GLU A 141 -6.74 -9.74 5.26
C GLU A 141 -7.09 -8.91 4.00
N PHE A 142 -6.08 -8.43 3.27
CA PHE A 142 -6.25 -7.41 2.24
C PHE A 142 -6.04 -7.89 0.80
N ALA A 143 -5.42 -9.04 0.56
CA ALA A 143 -5.15 -9.52 -0.80
C ALA A 143 -6.14 -10.60 -1.24
N ASP A 144 -6.59 -10.54 -2.49
CA ASP A 144 -7.34 -11.64 -3.12
C ASP A 144 -6.40 -12.71 -3.72
N ARG A 145 -5.25 -12.28 -4.23
CA ARG A 145 -4.21 -13.13 -4.84
C ARG A 145 -2.84 -12.74 -4.30
N VAL A 146 -1.99 -13.75 -4.06
CA VAL A 146 -0.66 -13.58 -3.47
C VAL A 146 0.40 -14.11 -4.41
N TYR A 147 1.55 -13.43 -4.41
CA TYR A 147 2.78 -13.86 -5.06
C TYR A 147 3.90 -13.86 -4.02
N VAL A 148 4.46 -15.03 -3.72
CA VAL A 148 5.59 -15.20 -2.82
C VAL A 148 6.86 -15.10 -3.63
N ILE A 149 7.76 -14.19 -3.23
CA ILE A 149 9.02 -13.94 -3.93
C ILE A 149 10.19 -14.41 -3.06
N TYR A 150 11.12 -15.15 -3.66
CA TYR A 150 12.42 -15.49 -3.06
C TYR A 150 13.53 -15.21 -4.08
N ARG A 151 14.57 -14.47 -3.66
CA ARG A 151 15.72 -14.10 -4.51
C ARG A 151 15.34 -13.56 -5.90
N GLY A 152 14.31 -12.73 -5.95
CA GLY A 152 13.85 -12.09 -7.18
C GLY A 152 13.04 -13.00 -8.12
N ARG A 153 12.66 -14.20 -7.67
CA ARG A 153 11.78 -15.12 -8.41
C ARG A 153 10.48 -15.32 -7.66
N ILE A 154 9.37 -15.39 -8.40
CA ILE A 154 8.10 -15.87 -7.84
C ILE A 154 8.27 -17.37 -7.62
N VAL A 155 8.14 -17.80 -6.37
CA VAL A 155 8.28 -19.21 -5.97
C VAL A 155 6.94 -19.87 -5.66
N GLU A 156 5.93 -19.08 -5.29
CA GLU A 156 4.57 -19.58 -5.12
C GLU A 156 3.54 -18.49 -5.42
N ASP A 157 2.43 -18.82 -6.08
CA ASP A 157 1.37 -17.87 -6.37
C ASP A 157 -0.03 -18.49 -6.43
N GLY A 158 -1.07 -17.66 -6.27
CA GLY A 158 -2.47 -18.09 -6.36
C GLY A 158 -3.40 -17.36 -5.39
N PRO A 159 -4.68 -17.78 -5.27
CA PRO A 159 -5.64 -17.18 -4.36
C PRO A 159 -5.11 -17.20 -2.92
N THR A 160 -5.34 -16.12 -2.17
CA THR A 160 -4.86 -15.98 -0.79
C THR A 160 -5.29 -17.16 0.08
N GLU A 161 -6.56 -17.57 0.00
CA GLU A 161 -7.06 -18.71 0.76
C GLU A 161 -6.29 -20.01 0.47
N ALA A 162 -5.93 -20.26 -0.78
CA ALA A 162 -5.21 -21.47 -1.18
C ALA A 162 -3.77 -21.49 -0.63
N ILE A 163 -3.04 -20.38 -0.78
CA ILE A 163 -1.66 -20.28 -0.27
C ILE A 163 -1.61 -20.42 1.27
N PHE A 164 -2.56 -19.80 1.98
CA PHE A 164 -2.58 -19.85 3.44
C PHE A 164 -3.11 -21.18 4.01
N ALA A 165 -3.99 -21.88 3.28
CA ALA A 165 -4.51 -23.18 3.71
C ALA A 165 -3.55 -24.33 3.42
N ASP A 166 -2.88 -24.32 2.26
CA ASP A 166 -1.99 -25.39 1.79
C ASP A 166 -0.70 -24.80 1.18
N PRO A 167 0.22 -24.19 1.97
CA PRO A 167 1.48 -23.69 1.42
C PRO A 167 2.38 -24.86 0.95
N ARG A 168 2.70 -24.90 -0.35
CA ARG A 168 3.40 -26.02 -1.00
C ARG A 168 4.88 -25.77 -1.24
N HIS A 169 5.30 -24.53 -1.45
CA HIS A 169 6.71 -24.25 -1.66
C HIS A 169 7.44 -24.26 -0.30
N ALA A 170 8.64 -24.83 -0.24
CA ALA A 170 9.37 -24.99 1.02
C ALA A 170 9.64 -23.64 1.70
N TYR A 171 9.95 -22.61 0.90
CA TYR A 171 10.12 -21.25 1.40
C TYR A 171 8.82 -20.66 1.95
N THR A 172 7.68 -20.86 1.30
CA THR A 172 6.39 -20.36 1.79
C THR A 172 6.00 -21.04 3.10
N ARG A 173 6.23 -22.35 3.23
CA ARG A 173 6.03 -23.07 4.51
C ARG A 173 6.91 -22.50 5.61
N ALA A 174 8.17 -22.22 5.31
CA ALA A 174 9.11 -21.60 6.24
C ALA A 174 8.60 -20.21 6.67
N LEU A 175 8.19 -19.35 5.73
CA LEU A 175 7.60 -18.04 6.04
C LEU A 175 6.36 -18.16 6.94
N MET A 176 5.43 -19.05 6.62
CA MET A 176 4.21 -19.27 7.42
C MET A 176 4.52 -19.79 8.83
N ALA A 177 5.55 -20.62 8.98
CA ALA A 177 6.00 -21.15 10.26
C ALA A 177 6.72 -20.10 11.12
N ALA A 178 7.32 -19.09 10.51
CA ALA A 178 7.99 -17.98 11.20
C ALA A 178 7.00 -16.96 11.81
N VAL A 179 5.73 -16.96 11.39
CA VAL A 179 4.71 -16.05 11.94
C VAL A 179 4.37 -16.49 13.38
N PRO A 180 4.53 -15.60 14.39
CA PRO A 180 4.21 -15.93 15.77
C PRO A 180 2.74 -16.37 15.89
N ARG A 181 2.51 -17.61 16.30
CA ARG A 181 1.18 -18.06 16.70
C ARG A 181 0.92 -17.54 18.11
N ILE A 182 -0.23 -16.90 18.33
CA ILE A 182 -0.67 -16.46 19.66
C ILE A 182 -0.68 -17.63 20.67
N THR A 183 -0.77 -18.86 20.18
CA THR A 183 -0.56 -20.10 20.94
C THR A 183 0.94 -20.36 21.16
N GLY A 184 1.42 -20.10 22.37
CA GLY A 184 2.82 -20.06 22.85
C GLY A 184 3.76 -21.27 22.65
N THR A 185 3.77 -21.90 21.49
CA THR A 185 4.88 -22.76 21.08
C THR A 185 5.96 -21.89 20.44
N GLY A 186 7.19 -21.94 20.96
CA GLY A 186 8.31 -21.12 20.47
C GLY A 186 8.51 -21.18 18.95
N LEU A 187 9.20 -20.17 18.41
CA LEU A 187 9.47 -20.08 16.97
C LEU A 187 10.27 -21.32 16.51
N PRO A 188 9.84 -21.99 15.43
CA PRO A 188 10.60 -23.12 14.87
C PRO A 188 11.95 -22.64 14.34
N ASP A 189 12.98 -23.49 14.44
CA ASP A 189 14.28 -23.23 13.83
C ASP A 189 14.14 -23.36 12.30
N ILE A 190 14.20 -22.23 11.61
CA ILE A 190 14.02 -22.13 10.16
C ILE A 190 15.38 -21.72 9.58
N PRO A 191 15.97 -22.53 8.69
CA PRO A 191 17.24 -22.19 8.09
C PRO A 191 17.10 -20.93 7.21
N GLU A 192 18.05 -20.00 7.32
CA GLU A 192 18.08 -18.80 6.46
C GLU A 192 18.21 -19.13 4.96
N ARG A 193 18.82 -20.27 4.64
CA ARG A 193 19.02 -20.78 3.29
C ARG A 193 18.84 -22.30 3.27
N SER A 194 18.16 -22.79 2.25
CA SER A 194 17.99 -24.22 2.00
C SER A 194 17.96 -24.46 0.50
N ASP A 195 18.55 -25.56 0.03
CA ASP A 195 18.43 -25.99 -1.37
C ASP A 195 16.96 -26.20 -1.77
N SER A 196 16.12 -26.56 -0.81
CA SER A 196 14.67 -26.68 -1.01
C SER A 196 13.97 -25.35 -1.33
N PHE A 197 14.59 -24.20 -1.03
CA PHE A 197 14.05 -22.87 -1.37
C PHE A 197 14.34 -22.46 -2.81
N GLU A 198 15.23 -23.16 -3.50
CA GLU A 198 15.51 -22.98 -4.94
C GLU A 198 14.65 -23.94 -5.79
N ALA A 199 13.65 -24.58 -5.20
CA ALA A 199 12.70 -25.43 -5.90
C ALA A 199 11.90 -24.64 -6.98
N PRO A 200 11.33 -25.32 -7.98
CA PRO A 200 10.52 -24.67 -9.00
C PRO A 200 9.31 -23.93 -8.42
N GLN A 201 8.84 -22.91 -9.15
CA GLN A 201 7.62 -22.17 -8.82
C GLN A 201 6.41 -23.11 -8.72
N ILE A 202 5.54 -22.85 -7.74
CA ILE A 202 4.27 -23.55 -7.56
C ILE A 202 3.10 -22.57 -7.75
N SER A 203 2.10 -22.95 -8.53
CA SER A 203 0.89 -22.12 -8.71
C SER A 203 -0.36 -22.84 -8.21
N HIS A 204 -1.10 -22.20 -7.32
CA HIS A 204 -2.42 -22.61 -6.88
C HIS A 204 -3.44 -22.10 -7.88
N GLY A 205 -3.79 -22.95 -8.84
CA GLY A 205 -4.80 -22.65 -9.86
C GLY A 205 -4.19 -22.25 -11.21
N GLY A 206 -3.96 -23.26 -12.04
CA GLY A 206 -4.22 -23.20 -13.49
C GLY A 206 -5.53 -23.94 -13.73
N GLY A 207 -6.63 -23.21 -13.68
CA GLY A 207 -7.97 -23.71 -13.92
C GLY A 207 -8.80 -22.52 -14.35
N SER A 208 -9.00 -22.44 -15.66
CA SER A 208 -9.81 -21.46 -16.41
C SER A 208 -11.11 -21.05 -15.73
#